data_AF-A0A3P9IGJ9-F1
#
_entry.id   AF-A0A3P9IGJ9-F1
#
_cell.length_a   1.000
_cell.length_b   1.000
_cell.length_c   1.000
_cell.angle_alpha   90.00
_cell.angle_beta   90.00
_cell.angle_gamma   90.00
#
_symmetry.space_group_name_H-M   'P 1'
#
loop_
_entity.id
_entity.type
_entity.pdbx_description
1 polymer ?
#
loop_
_entity_poly.entity_id
_entity_poly.type
_entity_poly.pdbx_seq_one_letter_code
_entity_poly.pdbx_strand_id
1 'polypeptide(L)'
;ANALPLPRRGEEKTLVAIYSVVLLSGTVSLSLMMHAMKDSPLSTTSVAVLNLIFAHFIFLCTVPFRIYYYAVETWYLSSHWCRMVSAMIHMHMYMSFALYVIILLSRLLTFYNRDTQVSSFKRIHAVIASVVVWIIVLVSVPCGILYSYGKGGTDSNGSMLSNQNTSCFKFGKYMENFKEVNYTVSALIIVVALLLTMLQANILCVLYRKYQKKSSSQQDFGAQLKSFFFALIMVICFVPYHIFRMYYLEHIDMEDINEVLLSLTTFNCLDMLTFLGRKTCYLCCKFSLN
;
A
#
# COMPACT_ATOMS: atom_id res chain seq x y z
N ALA A 1 25.24 -30.07 17.00
CA ALA A 1 25.64 -29.30 15.81
C ALA A 1 24.87 -27.99 15.84
N ASN A 2 25.53 -26.92 16.31
CA ASN A 2 24.93 -25.60 16.37
C ASN A 2 24.87 -25.06 14.94
N ALA A 3 23.66 -24.94 14.39
CA ALA A 3 23.48 -24.23 13.13
C ALA A 3 23.95 -22.79 13.34
N LEU A 4 24.97 -22.36 12.60
CA LEU A 4 25.33 -20.95 12.51
C LEU A 4 24.11 -20.19 11.96
N PRO A 5 23.61 -19.14 12.62
CA PRO A 5 22.63 -18.26 12.00
C PRO A 5 23.27 -17.61 10.78
N LEU A 6 22.60 -17.72 9.63
CA LEU A 6 22.95 -17.04 8.38
C LEU A 6 23.13 -15.53 8.63
N PRO A 7 23.99 -14.83 7.88
CA PRO A 7 24.37 -13.46 8.19
C PRO A 7 23.19 -12.49 7.94
N ARG A 8 22.67 -11.87 9.01
CA ARG A 8 21.68 -10.75 9.01
C ARG A 8 21.94 -9.67 7.95
N ARG A 9 23.21 -9.50 7.56
CA ARG A 9 23.67 -8.54 6.55
C ARG A 9 23.11 -8.78 5.14
N GLY A 10 22.58 -9.96 4.81
CA GLY A 10 21.97 -10.24 3.50
C GLY A 10 20.59 -9.61 3.32
N GLU A 11 19.76 -9.66 4.35
CA GLU A 11 18.38 -9.18 4.32
C GLU A 11 18.33 -7.66 4.38
N GLU A 12 19.18 -7.03 5.20
CA GLU A 12 19.33 -5.57 5.28
C GLU A 12 19.71 -4.96 3.92
N LYS A 13 20.65 -5.58 3.20
CA LYS A 13 21.01 -5.16 1.83
C LYS A 13 19.84 -5.28 0.86
N THR A 14 19.06 -6.37 0.97
CA THR A 14 17.85 -6.58 0.17
C THR A 14 16.81 -5.50 0.45
N LEU A 15 16.59 -5.15 1.72
CA LEU A 15 15.68 -4.10 2.14
C LEU A 15 16.12 -2.73 1.62
N VAL A 16 17.40 -2.37 1.76
CA VAL A 16 17.97 -1.13 1.20
C VAL A 16 17.71 -1.07 -0.32
N ALA A 17 17.97 -2.17 -1.04
CA ALA A 17 17.73 -2.22 -2.48
C ALA A 17 16.25 -2.03 -2.83
N ILE A 18 15.34 -2.74 -2.17
CA ILE A 18 13.89 -2.64 -2.41
C ILE A 18 13.41 -1.20 -2.15
N TYR A 19 13.72 -0.63 -0.98
CA TYR A 19 13.30 0.72 -0.64
C TYR A 19 13.90 1.78 -1.56
N SER A 20 15.14 1.59 -2.04
CA SER A 20 15.75 2.50 -3.03
C SER A 20 15.03 2.45 -4.37
N VAL A 21 14.70 1.25 -4.86
CA VAL A 21 13.91 1.07 -6.08
C VAL A 21 12.53 1.69 -5.93
N VAL A 22 11.85 1.45 -4.81
CA VAL A 22 10.52 2.02 -4.52
C VAL A 22 10.57 3.54 -4.44
N LEU A 23 11.60 4.12 -3.81
CA LEU A 23 11.78 5.56 -3.73
C LEU A 23 11.95 6.18 -5.12
N LEU A 24 12.87 5.65 -5.93
CA LEU A 24 13.13 6.17 -7.28
C LEU A 24 11.92 5.98 -8.19
N SER A 25 11.41 4.75 -8.29
CA SER A 25 10.33 4.42 -9.21
C SER A 25 9.00 5.05 -8.77
N GLY A 26 8.72 5.10 -7.47
CA GLY A 26 7.53 5.74 -6.89
C GLY A 26 7.53 7.26 -7.07
N THR A 27 8.68 7.93 -6.89
CA THR A 27 8.79 9.38 -7.13
C THR A 27 8.63 9.73 -8.61
N VAL A 28 9.20 8.93 -9.52
CA VAL A 28 8.99 9.06 -10.97
C VAL A 28 7.51 8.86 -11.32
N SER A 29 6.90 7.78 -10.82
CA SER A 29 5.48 7.45 -11.00
C SER A 29 4.57 8.60 -10.56
N LEU A 30 4.84 9.16 -9.37
CA LEU A 30 4.10 10.29 -8.82
C LEU A 30 4.29 11.56 -9.64
N SER A 31 5.52 11.88 -10.05
CA SER A 31 5.84 13.08 -10.83
C SER A 31 5.15 13.04 -12.20
N LEU A 32 5.18 11.87 -12.87
CA LEU A 32 4.49 11.65 -14.13
C LEU A 32 2.98 11.81 -13.99
N MET A 33 2.39 11.31 -12.90
CA MET A 33 0.96 11.48 -12.62
C MET A 33 0.61 12.95 -12.37
N MET A 34 1.39 13.67 -11.58
CA MET A 34 1.17 15.10 -11.33
C MET A 34 1.25 15.91 -12.62
N HIS A 35 2.19 15.59 -13.51
CA HIS A 35 2.27 16.19 -14.84
C HIS A 35 1.04 15.85 -15.69
N ALA A 36 0.62 14.59 -15.74
CA ALA A 36 -0.57 14.19 -16.50
C ALA A 36 -1.86 14.85 -15.98
N MET A 37 -1.92 15.11 -14.67
CA MET A 37 -3.03 15.82 -14.03
C MET A 37 -3.02 17.32 -14.29
N LYS A 38 -1.86 17.95 -14.54
CA LYS A 38 -1.76 19.38 -14.86
C LYS A 38 -2.55 19.74 -16.13
N ASP A 39 -2.49 18.86 -17.13
CA ASP A 39 -3.15 19.06 -18.42
C ASP A 39 -4.57 18.48 -18.47
N SER A 40 -5.02 17.85 -17.38
CA SER A 40 -6.35 17.26 -17.25
C SER A 40 -7.22 18.10 -16.31
N PRO A 41 -8.51 18.33 -16.63
CA PRO A 41 -9.37 19.02 -15.68
C PRO A 41 -9.52 18.16 -14.41
N LEU A 42 -9.17 18.75 -13.25
CA LEU A 42 -9.30 18.13 -11.91
C LEU A 42 -10.67 17.49 -11.66
N SER A 43 -11.71 17.95 -12.37
CA SER A 43 -13.06 17.41 -12.33
C SER A 43 -13.16 15.92 -12.69
N THR A 44 -12.21 15.39 -13.46
CA THR A 44 -12.19 14.01 -13.97
C THR A 44 -11.52 13.02 -13.01
N THR A 45 -10.66 13.49 -12.11
CA THR A 45 -9.98 12.64 -11.13
C THR A 45 -10.84 12.48 -9.89
N SER A 46 -11.08 11.23 -9.47
CA SER A 46 -11.84 10.95 -8.25
C SER A 46 -11.05 11.39 -7.01
N VAL A 47 -11.75 11.88 -5.98
CA VAL A 47 -11.15 12.25 -4.69
C VAL A 47 -10.36 11.08 -4.08
N ALA A 48 -10.83 9.85 -4.27
CA ALA A 48 -10.10 8.66 -3.79
C ALA A 48 -8.71 8.50 -4.46
N VAL A 49 -8.57 8.88 -5.73
CA VAL A 49 -7.27 8.83 -6.45
C VAL A 49 -6.35 9.94 -5.95
N LEU A 50 -6.87 11.14 -5.69
CA LEU A 50 -6.10 12.23 -5.07
C LEU A 50 -5.60 11.85 -3.68
N ASN A 51 -6.46 11.25 -2.86
CA ASN A 51 -6.10 10.75 -1.54
C ASN A 51 -5.04 9.64 -1.60
N LEU A 52 -5.10 8.79 -2.63
CA LEU A 52 -4.10 7.75 -2.85
C LEU A 52 -2.75 8.34 -3.23
N ILE A 53 -2.73 9.30 -4.16
CA ILE A 53 -1.54 10.08 -4.52
C ILE A 53 -0.91 10.73 -3.28
N PHE A 54 -1.72 11.35 -2.43
CA PHE A 54 -1.25 11.99 -1.21
C PHE A 54 -0.68 10.98 -0.20
N ALA A 55 -1.33 9.82 -0.04
CA ALA A 55 -0.82 8.74 0.82
C ALA A 55 0.54 8.21 0.33
N HIS A 56 0.71 8.02 -0.98
CA HIS A 56 2.00 7.63 -1.57
C HIS A 56 3.07 8.69 -1.34
N PHE A 57 2.75 9.97 -1.53
CA PHE A 57 3.68 11.07 -1.27
C PHE A 57 4.19 11.06 0.16
N ILE A 58 3.29 11.03 1.15
CA ILE A 58 3.67 10.99 2.58
C ILE A 58 4.56 9.78 2.86
N PHE A 59 4.17 8.60 2.36
CA PHE A 59 4.95 7.38 2.58
C PHE A 59 6.36 7.50 1.98
N LEU A 60 6.48 7.95 0.72
CA LEU A 60 7.77 8.11 0.05
C LEU A 60 8.68 9.09 0.78
N CYS A 61 8.14 10.14 1.42
CA CYS A 61 8.94 11.02 2.28
C CYS A 61 9.55 10.30 3.50
N THR A 62 8.93 9.21 3.98
CA THR A 62 9.45 8.44 5.12
C THR A 62 10.44 7.33 4.72
N VAL A 63 10.46 6.92 3.44
CA VAL A 63 11.32 5.84 2.93
C VAL A 63 12.83 6.10 3.12
N PRO A 64 13.37 7.32 2.88
CA PRO A 64 14.79 7.59 3.11
C PRO A 64 15.27 7.27 4.53
N PHE A 65 14.41 7.45 5.53
CA PHE A 65 14.75 7.14 6.92
C PHE A 65 14.83 5.63 7.17
N ARG A 66 14.01 4.81 6.47
CA ARG A 66 14.15 3.35 6.49
C ARG A 66 15.44 2.90 5.82
N ILE A 67 15.77 3.47 4.66
CA ILE A 67 17.03 3.21 3.95
C ILE A 67 18.21 3.54 4.87
N TYR A 68 18.18 4.71 5.51
CA TYR A 68 19.19 5.12 6.49
C TYR A 68 19.37 4.09 7.61
N TYR A 69 18.29 3.63 8.23
CA TYR A 69 18.36 2.63 9.29
C TYR A 69 18.98 1.32 8.82
N TYR A 70 18.53 0.78 7.68
CA TYR A 70 19.04 -0.49 7.16
C TYR A 70 20.48 -0.39 6.61
N ALA A 71 20.95 0.80 6.27
CA ALA A 71 22.33 1.03 5.83
C ALA A 71 23.31 1.26 7.00
N VAL A 72 22.86 1.94 8.05
CA VAL A 72 23.69 2.33 9.21
C VAL A 72 23.56 1.35 10.38
N GLU A 73 22.58 0.44 10.32
CA GLU A 73 22.28 -0.61 11.31
C GLU A 73 21.93 -0.06 12.72
N THR A 74 21.89 1.28 12.88
CA THR A 74 21.67 1.98 14.15
C THR A 74 20.84 3.24 13.95
N TRP A 75 19.84 3.47 14.82
CA TRP A 75 18.96 4.64 14.76
C TRP A 75 19.43 5.77 15.67
N TYR A 76 19.85 6.90 15.09
CA TYR A 76 20.33 8.08 15.84
C TYR A 76 19.30 9.23 15.95
N LEU A 77 18.17 9.14 15.25
CA LEU A 77 17.09 10.13 15.35
C LEU A 77 16.25 9.88 16.60
N SER A 78 15.29 10.77 16.89
CA SER A 78 14.46 10.62 18.09
C SER A 78 13.62 9.33 18.09
N SER A 79 13.33 8.81 19.28
CA SER A 79 12.46 7.63 19.45
C SER A 79 11.07 7.84 18.86
N HIS A 80 10.53 9.07 18.95
CA HIS A 80 9.26 9.43 18.33
C HIS A 80 9.30 9.28 16.81
N TRP A 81 10.39 9.73 16.18
CA TRP A 81 10.59 9.59 14.74
C TRP A 81 10.71 8.12 14.31
N CYS A 82 11.44 7.30 15.06
CA CYS A 82 11.51 5.84 14.83
C CYS A 82 10.11 5.22 14.80
N ARG A 83 9.28 5.52 15.80
CA ARG A 83 7.91 5.02 15.91
C ARG A 83 7.04 5.47 14.74
N MET A 84 7.14 6.74 14.37
CA MET A 84 6.37 7.31 13.26
C MET A 84 6.71 6.61 11.94
N VAL A 85 8.00 6.50 11.59
CA VAL A 85 8.46 5.83 10.35
C VAL A 85 8.10 4.35 10.35
N SER A 86 8.13 3.73 11.53
CA SER A 86 7.72 2.33 11.70
C SER A 86 6.22 2.12 11.47
N ALA A 87 5.39 3.02 11.99
CA ALA A 87 3.94 2.99 11.78
C ALA A 87 3.53 3.34 10.35
N MET A 88 4.31 4.21 9.68
CA MET A 88 3.93 4.74 8.37
C MET A 88 3.75 3.67 7.29
N ILE A 89 4.57 2.60 7.26
CA ILE A 89 4.41 1.53 6.27
C ILE A 89 3.08 0.78 6.43
N HIS A 90 2.67 0.53 7.68
CA HIS A 90 1.41 -0.12 7.99
C HIS A 90 0.23 0.80 7.68
N MET A 91 0.33 2.08 8.06
CA MET A 91 -0.67 3.08 7.69
C MET A 91 -0.82 3.16 6.17
N HIS A 92 0.29 3.25 5.44
CA HIS A 92 0.33 3.32 4.00
C HIS A 92 -0.33 2.08 3.37
N MET A 93 0.04 0.88 3.78
CA MET A 93 -0.55 -0.37 3.28
C MET A 93 -2.07 -0.39 3.46
N TYR A 94 -2.57 -0.14 4.69
CA TYR A 94 -4.01 -0.17 4.97
C TYR A 94 -4.77 0.98 4.30
N MET A 95 -4.21 2.19 4.26
CA MET A 95 -4.78 3.33 3.56
C MET A 95 -4.90 3.06 2.06
N SER A 96 -3.82 2.62 1.43
CA SER A 96 -3.80 2.30 0.00
C SER A 96 -4.79 1.19 -0.33
N PHE A 97 -4.84 0.12 0.47
CA PHE A 97 -5.81 -0.95 0.29
C PHE A 97 -7.26 -0.44 0.33
N ALA A 98 -7.63 0.33 1.36
CA ALA A 98 -8.97 0.86 1.49
C ALA A 98 -9.33 1.83 0.35
N LEU A 99 -8.40 2.67 -0.10
CA LEU A 99 -8.59 3.55 -1.25
C LEU A 99 -8.76 2.77 -2.55
N TYR A 100 -8.02 1.68 -2.76
CA TYR A 100 -8.24 0.79 -3.90
C TYR A 100 -9.62 0.17 -3.90
N VAL A 101 -10.09 -0.34 -2.75
CA VAL A 101 -11.45 -0.87 -2.60
C VAL A 101 -12.49 0.18 -2.99
N ILE A 102 -12.35 1.41 -2.49
CA ILE A 102 -13.26 2.52 -2.84
C ILE A 102 -13.22 2.82 -4.35
N ILE A 103 -12.04 2.88 -4.96
CA ILE A 103 -11.88 3.13 -6.40
C ILE A 103 -12.55 2.02 -7.22
N LEU A 104 -12.28 0.76 -6.89
CA LEU A 104 -12.82 -0.39 -7.63
C LEU A 104 -14.33 -0.50 -7.47
N LEU A 105 -14.86 -0.37 -6.26
CA LEU A 105 -16.31 -0.37 -6.01
C LEU A 105 -17.01 0.78 -6.73
N SER A 106 -16.45 1.99 -6.71
CA SER A 106 -17.01 3.14 -7.42
C SER A 106 -17.10 2.88 -8.92
N ARG A 107 -16.09 2.24 -9.51
CA ARG A 107 -16.08 1.89 -10.94
C ARG A 107 -17.05 0.77 -11.27
N LEU A 108 -17.14 -0.26 -10.42
CA LEU A 108 -18.13 -1.34 -10.56
C LEU A 108 -19.55 -0.80 -10.53
N LEU A 109 -19.85 0.06 -9.55
CA LEU A 109 -21.17 0.68 -9.41
C LEU A 109 -21.50 1.61 -10.59
N THR A 110 -20.52 2.31 -11.15
CA THR A 110 -20.70 3.15 -12.34
C THR A 110 -20.97 2.31 -13.57
N PHE A 111 -20.30 1.16 -13.72
CA PHE A 111 -20.50 0.25 -14.84
C PHE A 111 -21.89 -0.39 -14.84
N TYR A 112 -22.34 -0.87 -13.67
CA TYR A 112 -23.62 -1.57 -13.56
C TYR A 112 -24.83 -0.62 -13.58
N ASN A 113 -24.68 0.60 -13.05
CA ASN A 113 -25.79 1.54 -12.88
C ASN A 113 -25.77 2.70 -13.89
N ARG A 114 -25.42 2.46 -15.16
CA ARG A 114 -25.37 3.51 -16.20
C ARG A 114 -26.71 4.25 -16.42
N ASP A 115 -27.84 3.71 -15.96
CA ASP A 115 -29.19 4.23 -16.28
C ASP A 115 -29.89 5.04 -15.17
N THR A 116 -29.25 5.35 -14.04
CA THR A 116 -29.92 6.11 -12.96
C THR A 116 -29.15 7.36 -12.53
N GLN A 117 -29.89 8.45 -12.30
CA GLN A 117 -29.48 9.80 -11.85
C GLN A 117 -28.84 9.82 -10.44
N VAL A 118 -28.06 8.81 -10.09
CA VAL A 118 -27.50 8.55 -8.75
C VAL A 118 -26.00 8.87 -8.70
N SER A 119 -25.41 9.42 -9.76
CA SER A 119 -23.95 9.63 -9.85
C SER A 119 -23.40 10.62 -8.83
N SER A 120 -24.14 11.69 -8.52
CA SER A 120 -23.73 12.69 -7.51
C SER A 120 -23.80 12.16 -6.08
N PHE A 121 -24.84 11.39 -5.75
CA PHE A 121 -24.97 10.76 -4.42
C PHE A 121 -23.82 9.78 -4.16
N LYS A 122 -23.45 8.97 -5.17
CA LYS A 122 -22.33 8.02 -5.11
C LYS A 122 -20.98 8.70 -4.88
N ARG A 123 -20.75 9.88 -5.50
CA ARG A 123 -19.52 10.66 -5.30
C ARG A 123 -19.39 11.16 -3.86
N ILE A 124 -20.47 11.64 -3.26
CA ILE A 124 -20.50 12.13 -1.88
C ILE A 124 -20.26 10.98 -0.89
N HIS A 125 -20.92 9.84 -1.08
CA HIS A 125 -20.69 8.66 -0.23
C HIS A 125 -19.25 8.12 -0.34
N ALA A 126 -18.65 8.12 -1.54
CA ALA A 126 -17.26 7.73 -1.72
C ALA A 126 -16.28 8.71 -1.03
N VAL A 127 -16.58 10.01 -1.03
CA VAL A 127 -15.82 11.03 -0.30
C VAL A 127 -15.94 10.82 1.21
N ILE A 128 -17.15 10.64 1.73
CA ILE A 128 -17.39 10.37 3.15
C ILE A 128 -16.68 9.09 3.58
N ALA A 129 -16.81 8.01 2.79
CA ALA A 129 -16.11 6.75 3.06
C ALA A 129 -14.59 6.93 3.08
N SER A 130 -14.04 7.72 2.15
CA SER A 130 -12.60 8.00 2.11
C SER A 130 -12.13 8.79 3.33
N VAL A 131 -12.87 9.80 3.77
CA VAL A 131 -12.57 10.58 4.98
C VAL A 131 -12.66 9.71 6.23
N VAL A 132 -13.67 8.84 6.33
CA VAL A 132 -13.83 7.90 7.44
C VAL A 132 -12.68 6.91 7.49
N VAL A 133 -12.25 6.37 6.35
CA VAL A 133 -11.06 5.50 6.25
C VAL A 133 -9.80 6.21 6.74
N TRP A 134 -9.58 7.46 6.32
CA TRP A 134 -8.46 8.27 6.80
C TRP A 134 -8.45 8.39 8.32
N ILE A 135 -9.60 8.73 8.92
CA ILE A 135 -9.72 8.87 10.37
C ILE A 135 -9.48 7.53 11.07
N ILE A 136 -10.10 6.45 10.60
CA ILE A 136 -9.95 5.13 11.24
C ILE A 136 -8.50 4.66 11.18
N VAL A 137 -7.82 4.78 10.05
CA VAL A 137 -6.44 4.27 9.90
C VAL A 137 -5.43 5.19 10.59
N LEU A 138 -5.56 6.52 10.46
CA LEU A 138 -4.71 7.49 11.15
C LEU A 138 -4.89 7.49 12.67
N VAL A 139 -5.98 6.92 13.18
CA VAL A 139 -6.18 6.77 14.63
C VAL A 139 -5.77 5.37 15.07
N SER A 140 -6.32 4.31 14.47
CA SER A 140 -6.13 2.93 14.94
C SER A 140 -4.68 2.44 14.84
N VAL A 141 -3.97 2.74 13.74
CA VAL A 141 -2.61 2.23 13.51
C VAL A 141 -1.58 2.94 14.41
N PRO A 142 -1.51 4.29 14.46
CA PRO A 142 -0.62 4.94 15.40
C PRO A 142 -1.10 4.83 16.84
N CYS A 143 -2.38 4.70 17.17
CA CYS A 143 -2.76 4.37 18.54
C CYS A 143 -2.23 2.99 18.94
N GLY A 144 -2.38 1.97 18.09
CA GLY A 144 -1.83 0.63 18.36
C GLY A 144 -0.30 0.64 18.50
N ILE A 145 0.38 1.36 17.61
CA ILE A 145 1.85 1.40 17.55
C ILE A 145 2.43 2.38 18.58
N LEU A 146 1.96 3.63 18.68
CA LEU A 146 2.51 4.63 19.61
C LEU A 146 2.17 4.39 21.08
N TYR A 147 0.98 3.87 21.38
CA TYR A 147 0.57 3.55 22.76
C TYR A 147 1.30 2.33 23.32
N SER A 148 1.59 1.35 22.46
CA SER A 148 2.15 0.06 22.87
C SER A 148 3.66 -0.01 22.69
N TYR A 149 4.23 0.70 21.69
CA TYR A 149 5.66 0.75 21.46
C TYR A 149 6.33 1.64 22.51
N GLY A 150 7.27 1.07 23.27
CA GLY A 150 8.02 1.80 24.31
C GLY A 150 7.39 1.78 25.70
N LYS A 151 6.34 0.97 25.93
CA LYS A 151 6.02 0.51 27.28
C LYS A 151 7.03 -0.58 27.64
N GLY A 152 8.22 -0.15 28.05
CA GLY A 152 9.32 -1.04 28.39
C GLY A 152 8.86 -2.09 29.38
N GLY A 153 9.19 -3.36 29.10
CA GLY A 153 9.08 -4.41 30.10
C GLY A 153 9.84 -3.98 31.35
N THR A 154 9.20 -4.11 32.50
CA THR A 154 9.87 -3.94 33.79
C THR A 154 10.78 -5.15 33.97
N ASP A 155 12.08 -4.92 34.10
CA ASP A 155 12.96 -5.98 34.58
C ASP A 155 12.55 -6.36 36.00
N SER A 156 12.87 -7.60 36.40
CA SER A 156 12.62 -8.17 37.74
C SER A 156 13.18 -7.38 38.92
N ASN A 157 13.94 -6.30 38.65
CA ASN A 157 14.51 -5.38 39.65
C ASN A 157 13.82 -4.00 39.71
N GLY A 158 12.70 -3.78 39.02
CA GLY A 158 11.90 -2.55 39.17
C GLY A 158 12.53 -1.26 38.61
N SER A 159 13.62 -1.34 37.85
CA SER A 159 14.19 -0.18 37.16
C SER A 159 13.55 0.02 35.79
N MET A 160 13.04 1.23 35.54
CA MET A 160 12.51 1.67 34.26
C MET A 160 13.63 1.69 33.20
N LEU A 161 13.58 0.77 32.23
CA LEU A 161 14.55 0.69 31.13
C LEU A 161 14.52 2.00 30.33
N SER A 162 15.54 2.83 30.53
CA SER A 162 15.73 4.08 29.83
C SER A 162 15.91 3.83 28.32
N ASN A 163 15.04 4.43 27.52
CA ASN A 163 15.13 4.81 26.09
C ASN A 163 16.49 4.64 25.36
N GLN A 164 17.02 3.42 25.23
CA GLN A 164 18.11 3.09 24.30
C GLN A 164 17.74 1.85 23.47
N ASN A 165 16.53 1.84 22.92
CA ASN A 165 16.23 0.91 21.83
C ASN A 165 16.76 1.52 20.53
N THR A 166 18.04 1.29 20.23
CA THR A 166 18.67 1.66 18.95
C THR A 166 18.11 0.85 17.76
N SER A 167 17.31 -0.18 18.05
CA SER A 167 16.60 -0.99 17.06
C SER A 167 15.17 -0.47 16.83
N CYS A 168 14.90 -0.16 15.56
CA CYS A 168 13.58 0.19 15.03
C CYS A 168 13.01 -1.01 14.23
N PHE A 169 11.71 -0.98 13.94
CA PHE A 169 11.05 -1.96 13.06
C PHE A 169 11.00 -3.40 13.58
N LYS A 170 10.95 -3.61 14.91
CA LYS A 170 10.78 -4.94 15.52
C LYS A 170 9.48 -5.00 16.31
N PHE A 171 8.47 -5.68 15.77
CA PHE A 171 7.10 -5.63 16.32
C PHE A 171 6.54 -6.97 16.79
N GLY A 172 7.19 -8.09 16.48
CA GLY A 172 6.64 -9.43 16.68
C GLY A 172 6.08 -9.72 18.07
N LYS A 173 6.82 -9.40 19.14
CA LYS A 173 6.40 -9.69 20.52
C LYS A 173 5.11 -8.98 20.98
N TYR A 174 4.72 -7.88 20.33
CA TYR A 174 3.51 -7.14 20.71
C TYR A 174 2.27 -7.59 19.95
N MET A 175 2.45 -8.30 18.83
CA MET A 175 1.35 -8.79 18.00
C MET A 175 0.63 -10.00 18.62
N GLU A 176 1.23 -10.68 19.61
CA GLU A 176 0.61 -11.79 20.35
C GLU A 176 -0.68 -11.36 21.07
N ASN A 177 -0.70 -10.17 21.69
CA ASN A 177 -1.86 -9.67 22.44
C ASN A 177 -3.07 -9.33 21.55
N PHE A 178 -2.87 -9.18 20.24
CA PHE A 178 -3.91 -8.84 19.26
C PHE A 178 -3.95 -9.83 18.09
N LYS A 179 -3.52 -11.08 18.31
CA LYS A 179 -3.40 -12.09 17.26
C LYS A 179 -4.71 -12.30 16.49
N GLU A 180 -5.84 -12.39 17.19
CA GLU A 180 -7.18 -12.57 16.61
C GLU A 180 -7.57 -11.45 15.65
N VAL A 181 -7.29 -10.19 16.03
CA VAL A 181 -7.58 -9.02 15.20
C VAL A 181 -6.69 -9.04 13.96
N ASN A 182 -5.40 -9.36 14.10
CA ASN A 182 -4.46 -9.42 12.99
C ASN A 182 -4.79 -10.54 11.99
N TYR A 183 -5.25 -11.69 12.48
CA TYR A 183 -5.74 -12.79 11.65
C TYR A 183 -6.99 -12.36 10.88
N THR A 184 -7.98 -11.80 11.59
CA THR A 184 -9.24 -11.32 11.00
C THR A 184 -9.01 -10.28 9.91
N VAL A 185 -8.16 -9.28 10.18
CA VAL A 185 -7.81 -8.23 9.21
C VAL A 185 -7.08 -8.82 7.99
N SER A 186 -6.11 -9.73 8.21
CA SER A 186 -5.35 -10.33 7.11
C SER A 186 -6.25 -11.20 6.21
N ALA A 187 -7.12 -12.02 6.80
CA ALA A 187 -8.11 -12.82 6.09
C ALA A 187 -9.08 -11.93 5.28
N LEU A 188 -9.59 -10.84 5.89
CA LEU A 188 -10.46 -9.89 5.23
C LEU A 188 -9.80 -9.26 4.00
N ILE A 189 -8.54 -8.83 4.12
CA ILE A 189 -7.78 -8.22 3.01
C ILE A 189 -7.63 -9.22 1.86
N ILE A 190 -7.27 -10.47 2.15
CA ILE A 190 -7.13 -11.51 1.13
C ILE A 190 -8.46 -11.76 0.41
N VAL A 191 -9.53 -11.98 1.17
CA VAL A 191 -10.86 -12.25 0.60
C VAL A 191 -11.33 -11.09 -0.28
N VAL A 192 -11.24 -9.85 0.20
CA VAL A 192 -11.66 -8.67 -0.55
C VAL A 192 -10.81 -8.46 -1.80
N ALA A 193 -9.48 -8.63 -1.72
CA ALA A 193 -8.59 -8.50 -2.87
C ALA A 193 -8.93 -9.51 -3.97
N LEU A 194 -9.13 -10.78 -3.60
CA LEU A 194 -9.47 -11.85 -4.55
C LEU A 194 -10.86 -11.64 -5.16
N LEU A 195 -11.88 -11.33 -4.35
CA LEU A 195 -13.25 -11.11 -4.83
C LEU A 195 -13.33 -9.93 -5.81
N LEU A 196 -12.71 -8.80 -5.48
CA LEU A 196 -12.70 -7.64 -6.37
C LEU A 196 -11.94 -7.95 -7.67
N THR A 197 -10.83 -8.67 -7.60
CA THR A 197 -10.06 -9.06 -8.80
C THR A 197 -10.86 -9.98 -9.70
N MET A 198 -11.53 -10.99 -9.14
CA MET A 198 -12.40 -11.90 -9.89
C MET A 198 -13.56 -11.17 -10.56
N LEU A 199 -14.19 -10.22 -9.85
CA LEU A 199 -15.27 -9.42 -10.40
C LEU A 199 -14.80 -8.52 -11.56
N GLN A 200 -13.65 -7.85 -11.40
CA GLN A 200 -13.05 -7.02 -12.45
C GLN A 200 -12.63 -7.86 -13.66
N ALA A 201 -12.07 -9.06 -13.45
CA ALA A 201 -11.71 -10.00 -14.50
C ALA A 201 -12.94 -10.43 -15.29
N ASN A 202 -14.03 -10.81 -14.61
CA ASN A 202 -15.29 -11.21 -15.26
C ASN A 202 -15.85 -10.08 -16.12
N ILE A 203 -15.91 -8.86 -15.58
CA ILE A 203 -16.37 -7.68 -16.34
C ILE A 203 -15.47 -7.44 -17.56
N LEU A 204 -14.16 -7.46 -17.39
CA LEU A 204 -13.22 -7.29 -18.51
C LEU A 204 -13.41 -8.36 -19.59
N CYS A 205 -13.61 -9.63 -19.20
CA CYS A 205 -13.90 -10.72 -20.14
C CYS A 205 -15.22 -10.49 -20.89
N VAL A 206 -16.28 -10.06 -20.20
CA VAL A 206 -17.57 -9.74 -20.83
C VAL A 206 -17.43 -8.58 -21.82
N LEU A 207 -16.74 -7.49 -21.43
CA LEU A 207 -16.48 -6.37 -22.34
C LEU A 207 -15.63 -6.79 -23.54
N TYR A 208 -14.60 -7.62 -23.32
CA TYR A 208 -13.74 -8.11 -24.40
C TYR A 208 -14.54 -8.89 -25.46
N ARG A 209 -15.42 -9.80 -25.02
CA ARG A 209 -16.33 -10.55 -25.92
C ARG A 209 -17.30 -9.63 -26.67
N LYS A 210 -17.76 -8.54 -26.05
CA LYS A 210 -18.65 -7.55 -26.68
C LYS A 210 -17.90 -6.63 -27.66
N TYR A 211 -16.67 -6.23 -27.33
CA TYR A 211 -15.80 -5.41 -28.17
C TYR A 211 -15.44 -6.12 -29.47
N GLN A 212 -15.14 -7.42 -29.43
CA GLN A 212 -14.89 -8.22 -30.64
C GLN A 212 -16.07 -8.20 -31.63
N LYS A 213 -17.29 -7.89 -31.18
CA LYS A 213 -18.49 -7.82 -32.02
C LYS A 213 -18.88 -6.40 -32.47
N LYS A 214 -18.33 -5.32 -31.88
CA LYS A 214 -18.70 -3.92 -32.22
C LYS A 214 -17.63 -2.88 -31.82
N SER A 215 -17.26 -2.01 -32.75
CA SER A 215 -16.14 -1.03 -32.63
C SER A 215 -16.35 0.11 -31.59
N SER A 216 -17.59 0.40 -31.20
CA SER A 216 -17.93 1.61 -30.41
C SER A 216 -17.59 1.55 -28.90
N SER A 217 -17.04 0.45 -28.34
CA SER A 217 -16.84 0.29 -26.89
C SER A 217 -15.41 0.56 -26.36
N GLN A 218 -14.58 1.25 -27.14
CA GLN A 218 -13.14 1.37 -26.86
C GLN A 218 -12.83 2.16 -25.56
N GLN A 219 -13.65 3.15 -25.22
CA GLN A 219 -13.47 3.96 -23.99
C GLN A 219 -13.82 3.17 -22.71
N ASP A 220 -14.92 2.42 -22.74
CA ASP A 220 -15.35 1.57 -21.62
C ASP A 220 -14.34 0.45 -21.35
N PHE A 221 -13.80 -0.16 -22.41
CA PHE A 221 -12.76 -1.19 -22.28
C PHE A 221 -11.49 -0.65 -21.62
N GLY A 222 -11.02 0.54 -22.04
CA GLY A 222 -9.84 1.17 -21.44
C GLY A 222 -10.01 1.50 -19.95
N ALA A 223 -11.20 1.96 -19.54
CA ALA A 223 -11.49 2.24 -18.14
C ALA A 223 -11.54 0.96 -17.28
N GLN A 224 -12.11 -0.13 -17.79
CA GLN A 224 -12.15 -1.41 -17.08
C GLN A 224 -10.78 -2.10 -17.04
N LEU A 225 -9.99 -1.98 -18.10
CA LEU A 225 -8.63 -2.49 -18.12
C LEU A 225 -7.75 -1.84 -17.04
N LYS A 226 -7.86 -0.51 -16.84
CA LYS A 226 -7.18 0.18 -15.72
C LYS A 226 -7.63 -0.36 -14.36
N SER A 227 -8.93 -0.59 -14.18
CA SER A 227 -9.49 -1.15 -12.93
C SER A 227 -8.96 -2.55 -12.65
N PHE A 228 -8.82 -3.37 -13.69
CA PHE A 228 -8.24 -4.70 -13.58
C PHE A 228 -6.77 -4.66 -13.15
N PHE A 229 -5.96 -3.77 -13.73
CA PHE A 229 -4.56 -3.58 -13.29
C PHE A 229 -4.47 -3.13 -11.83
N PHE A 230 -5.32 -2.21 -11.40
CA PHE A 230 -5.45 -1.81 -10.00
C PHE A 230 -5.74 -3.01 -9.08
N ALA A 231 -6.68 -3.87 -9.48
CA ALA A 231 -7.01 -5.06 -8.72
C ALA A 231 -5.85 -6.07 -8.67
N LEU A 232 -5.14 -6.24 -9.79
CA LEU A 232 -3.96 -7.09 -9.86
C LEU A 232 -2.84 -6.60 -8.93
N ILE A 233 -2.61 -5.29 -8.86
CA ILE A 233 -1.63 -4.70 -7.93
C ILE A 233 -1.99 -5.02 -6.48
N MET A 234 -3.26 -4.93 -6.09
CA MET A 234 -3.68 -5.33 -4.74
C MET A 234 -3.32 -6.80 -4.44
N VAL A 235 -3.58 -7.71 -5.39
CA VAL A 235 -3.28 -9.12 -5.21
C VAL A 235 -1.77 -9.35 -5.11
N ILE A 236 -0.99 -8.82 -6.04
CA ILE A 236 0.46 -9.05 -6.09
C ILE A 236 1.16 -8.42 -4.87
N CYS A 237 0.77 -7.20 -4.47
CA CYS A 237 1.46 -6.47 -3.42
C CYS A 237 1.00 -6.87 -2.01
N PHE A 238 -0.29 -7.15 -1.77
CA PHE A 238 -0.80 -7.33 -0.40
C PHE A 238 -1.05 -8.79 -0.01
N VAL A 239 -1.54 -9.62 -0.93
CA VAL A 239 -1.94 -11.01 -0.59
C VAL A 239 -0.75 -11.85 -0.10
N PRO A 240 0.43 -11.86 -0.77
CA PRO A 240 1.57 -12.63 -0.29
C PRO A 240 2.01 -12.25 1.13
N TYR A 241 2.04 -10.94 1.43
CA TYR A 241 2.36 -10.46 2.75
C TYR A 241 1.33 -10.92 3.79
N HIS A 242 0.04 -10.77 3.53
CA HIS A 242 -1.00 -11.17 4.49
C HIS A 242 -1.10 -12.68 4.69
N ILE A 243 -0.82 -13.49 3.66
CA ILE A 243 -0.70 -14.95 3.81
C ILE A 243 0.47 -15.27 4.76
N PHE A 244 1.64 -14.70 4.50
CA PHE A 244 2.81 -14.93 5.34
C PHE A 244 2.62 -14.37 6.75
N ARG A 245 1.95 -13.23 6.90
CA ARG A 245 1.67 -12.61 8.19
C ARG A 245 0.87 -13.52 9.10
N MET A 246 -0.09 -14.27 8.57
CA MET A 246 -0.82 -15.28 9.35
C MET A 246 0.11 -16.37 9.88
N TYR A 247 1.05 -16.84 9.06
CA TYR A 247 2.08 -17.82 9.47
C TYR A 247 3.07 -17.24 10.50
N TYR A 248 3.53 -16.01 10.27
CA TYR A 248 4.48 -15.30 11.13
C TYR A 248 3.92 -15.02 12.53
N LEU A 249 2.60 -14.83 12.70
CA LEU A 249 1.97 -14.70 14.02
C LEU A 249 2.08 -15.98 14.87
N GLU A 250 2.47 -17.11 14.27
CA GLU A 250 2.79 -18.36 14.96
C GLU A 250 4.30 -18.62 15.07
N HIS A 251 5.10 -17.95 14.24
CA HIS A 251 6.55 -18.14 14.08
C HIS A 251 7.26 -16.77 14.08
N ILE A 252 7.27 -16.14 15.26
CA ILE A 252 7.80 -14.77 15.46
C ILE A 252 9.31 -14.69 15.19
N ASP A 253 10.00 -15.83 15.15
CA ASP A 253 11.41 -15.96 14.77
C ASP A 253 11.71 -15.54 13.32
N MET A 254 10.69 -15.46 12.46
CA MET A 254 10.81 -15.11 11.04
C MET A 254 10.63 -13.59 10.75
N GLU A 255 11.06 -12.72 11.67
CA GLU A 255 10.91 -11.25 11.54
C GLU A 255 11.55 -10.70 10.27
N ASP A 256 12.75 -11.17 9.91
CA ASP A 256 13.50 -10.62 8.78
C ASP A 256 12.77 -10.88 7.44
N ILE A 257 12.18 -12.08 7.29
CA ILE A 257 11.35 -12.42 6.12
C ILE A 257 10.04 -11.61 6.12
N ASN A 258 9.44 -11.39 7.29
CA ASN A 258 8.24 -10.55 7.41
C ASN A 258 8.53 -9.11 6.94
N GLU A 259 9.66 -8.52 7.32
CA GLU A 259 10.05 -7.18 6.88
C GLU A 259 10.32 -7.12 5.37
N VAL A 260 10.94 -8.15 4.79
CA VAL A 260 11.13 -8.24 3.33
C VAL A 260 9.78 -8.28 2.62
N LEU A 261 8.87 -9.16 3.02
CA LEU A 261 7.54 -9.24 2.40
C LEU A 261 6.69 -7.98 2.63
N LEU A 262 6.80 -7.35 3.80
CA LEU A 262 6.18 -6.06 4.09
C LEU A 262 6.73 -4.98 3.15
N SER A 263 8.03 -4.97 2.88
CA SER A 263 8.63 -4.02 1.93
C SER A 263 8.12 -4.23 0.50
N LEU A 264 7.78 -5.46 0.10
CA LEU A 264 7.21 -5.73 -1.22
C LEU A 264 5.82 -5.11 -1.41
N THR A 265 5.06 -4.90 -0.33
CA THR A 265 3.75 -4.22 -0.41
C THR A 265 3.88 -2.80 -0.97
N THR A 266 5.04 -2.16 -0.77
CA THR A 266 5.29 -0.75 -1.12
C THR A 266 5.48 -0.51 -2.63
N PHE A 267 5.66 -1.58 -3.41
CA PHE A 267 5.63 -1.51 -4.87
C PHE A 267 4.27 -1.07 -5.41
N ASN A 268 3.22 -1.07 -4.58
CA ASN A 268 1.95 -0.45 -4.92
C ASN A 268 2.10 1.05 -5.28
N CYS A 269 3.17 1.75 -4.89
CA CYS A 269 3.46 3.13 -5.31
C CYS A 269 3.69 3.27 -6.84
N LEU A 270 3.86 2.16 -7.56
CA LEU A 270 3.96 2.14 -9.02
C LEU A 270 2.61 2.12 -9.73
N ASP A 271 1.52 2.02 -8.98
CA ASP A 271 0.16 1.98 -9.52
C ASP A 271 -0.20 3.21 -10.36
N MET A 272 0.36 4.38 -10.07
CA MET A 272 0.11 5.58 -10.84
C MET A 272 0.57 5.44 -12.31
N LEU A 273 1.55 4.58 -12.59
CA LEU A 273 1.95 4.22 -13.96
C LEU A 273 0.79 3.61 -14.77
N THR A 274 -0.17 2.97 -14.11
CA THR A 274 -1.36 2.41 -14.80
C THR A 274 -2.34 3.49 -15.26
N PHE A 275 -2.28 4.72 -14.68
CA PHE A 275 -3.08 5.85 -15.14
C PHE A 275 -2.53 6.49 -16.41
N LEU A 276 -1.20 6.44 -16.60
CA LEU A 276 -0.47 6.86 -17.80
C LEU A 276 -0.79 5.92 -18.97
N GLY A 277 -2.02 6.00 -19.47
CA GLY A 277 -2.45 5.24 -20.65
C GLY A 277 -1.60 5.58 -21.89
N ARG A 278 -1.79 4.81 -22.97
CA ARG A 278 -1.02 4.86 -24.24
C ARG A 278 -0.58 6.25 -24.72
N LYS A 279 -1.35 7.32 -24.47
CA LYS A 279 -1.03 8.69 -24.90
C LYS A 279 0.25 9.28 -24.30
N THR A 280 0.62 8.95 -23.06
CA THR A 280 1.84 9.51 -22.43
C THR A 280 3.08 8.67 -22.70
N CYS A 281 2.94 7.37 -22.98
CA CYS A 281 4.05 6.52 -23.42
C CYS A 281 4.68 7.07 -24.72
N TYR A 282 3.86 7.62 -25.63
CA TYR A 282 4.36 8.37 -26.79
C TYR A 282 5.12 9.65 -26.42
N LEU A 283 4.70 10.37 -25.36
CA LEU A 283 5.42 11.54 -24.88
C LEU A 283 6.77 11.17 -24.25
N CYS A 284 6.81 10.09 -23.49
CA CYS A 284 8.03 9.57 -22.85
C CYS A 284 9.03 9.04 -23.91
N CYS A 285 8.54 8.33 -24.95
CA CYS A 285 9.36 7.98 -26.11
C CYS A 285 9.84 9.21 -26.89
N LYS A 286 9.02 10.26 -27.00
CA LYS A 286 9.41 11.50 -27.68
C LYS A 286 10.48 12.29 -26.91
N PHE A 287 10.44 12.25 -25.58
CA PHE A 287 11.46 12.86 -24.72
C PHE A 287 12.78 12.07 -24.68
N SER A 288 12.75 10.77 -24.97
CA SER A 288 13.95 9.94 -25.07
C SER A 288 14.61 9.99 -26.46
N LEU A 289 13.97 10.63 -27.44
CA LEU A 289 14.46 10.77 -28.83
C LEU A 289 14.89 12.20 -29.19
N ASN A 290 14.81 13.14 -28.25
CA ASN A 290 15.34 14.50 -28.36
C ASN A 290 16.47 14.69 -27.34
#